data_AF-A0A5B8U2P5-F1
#
_entry.id   AF-A0A5B8U2P5-F1
#
_cell.length_a   1.000
_cell.length_b   1.000
_cell.length_c   1.000
_cell.angle_alpha   90.00
_cell.angle_beta   90.00
_cell.angle_gamma   90.00
#
_symmetry.space_group_name_H-M   'P 1'
#
loop_
_entity.id
_entity.type
_entity.pdbx_description
1 polymer ?
#
loop_
_entity_poly.entity_id
_entity_poly.type
_entity_poly.pdbx_seq_one_letter_code
_entity_poly.pdbx_strand_id
1 'polypeptide(L)'
;MSGRSADELLAELGGTLERAWGAEGRRRGRCLPRPRLRRRGLVAGAIAALVLVPTAVATREAIWAPDPPPMPAQLRPRDAVVPGAAGTPVWVGSGTESGVAWRLSATTCRYGTVQAVGLFLTVPGGGAGARCDVAARRPGSLPQALATRRVQTYFDPLSGMTWAFGALPARARTVSVTSRPYGGGPARSDRVTPGAVAPAAVVQGHLPAGLRVFVVALAGGRDVAHVEAADDAGRTVLTCDAGRCDR
;
A
#
# COMPACT_ATOMS: atom_id res chain seq x y z
N MET A 1 -5.24 -18.07 42.52
CA MET A 1 -4.51 -17.15 41.61
C MET A 1 -5.23 -17.18 40.26
N SER A 2 -6.14 -16.24 39.99
CA SER A 2 -6.85 -16.17 38.71
C SER A 2 -6.02 -15.37 37.71
N GLY A 3 -5.43 -16.05 36.72
CA GLY A 3 -4.79 -15.43 35.57
C GLY A 3 -5.86 -14.90 34.61
N ARG A 4 -5.66 -13.67 34.13
CA ARG A 4 -6.50 -13.08 33.08
C ARG A 4 -6.41 -13.91 31.80
N SER A 5 -7.52 -14.09 31.11
CA SER A 5 -7.54 -14.85 29.85
C SER A 5 -6.95 -14.02 28.69
N ALA A 6 -6.46 -14.69 27.65
CA ALA A 6 -5.95 -14.01 26.46
C ALA A 6 -7.02 -13.14 25.79
N ASP A 7 -8.28 -13.53 25.87
CA ASP A 7 -9.42 -12.77 25.33
C ASP A 7 -9.67 -11.49 26.14
N GLU A 8 -9.46 -11.51 27.46
CA GLU A 8 -9.51 -10.30 28.29
C GLU A 8 -8.41 -9.31 27.93
N LEU A 9 -7.19 -9.80 27.64
CA LEU A 9 -6.08 -8.95 27.20
C LEU A 9 -6.30 -8.38 25.79
N LEU A 10 -6.90 -9.15 24.88
CA LEU A 10 -7.20 -8.72 23.51
C LEU A 10 -8.38 -7.75 23.46
N ALA A 11 -9.41 -7.95 24.28
CA ALA A 11 -10.51 -7.01 24.45
C ALA A 11 -10.03 -5.69 25.09
N GLU A 12 -9.10 -5.76 26.05
CA GLU A 12 -8.48 -4.58 26.65
C GLU A 12 -7.63 -3.82 25.63
N LEU A 13 -6.83 -4.49 24.80
CA LEU A 13 -6.06 -3.88 23.72
C LEU A 13 -6.94 -3.27 22.61
N GLY A 14 -7.99 -3.99 22.18
CA GLY A 14 -8.97 -3.50 21.21
C GLY A 14 -9.72 -2.26 21.70
N GLY A 15 -10.17 -2.28 22.96
CA GLY A 15 -10.81 -1.13 23.59
C GLY A 15 -9.86 0.04 23.85
N THR A 16 -8.54 -0.20 23.95
CA THR A 16 -7.54 0.88 24.10
C THR A 16 -7.19 1.51 22.75
N LEU A 17 -7.19 0.72 21.66
CA LEU A 17 -7.03 1.18 20.28
C LEU A 17 -8.25 1.98 19.78
N GLU A 18 -9.47 1.50 20.05
CA GLU A 18 -10.68 2.26 19.75
C GLU A 18 -10.80 3.54 20.57
N ARG A 19 -10.32 3.54 21.83
CA ARG A 19 -10.23 4.77 22.64
C ARG A 19 -9.14 5.72 22.15
N ALA A 20 -8.01 5.23 21.66
CA ALA A 20 -6.97 6.07 21.07
C ALA A 20 -7.47 6.77 19.80
N TRP A 21 -8.15 6.03 18.91
CA TRP A 21 -8.75 6.59 17.70
C TRP A 21 -10.00 7.44 17.97
N GLY A 22 -10.79 7.12 19.01
CA GLY A 22 -11.96 7.90 19.42
C GLY A 22 -11.66 9.16 20.23
N ALA A 23 -10.50 9.23 20.90
CA ALA A 23 -10.07 10.38 21.70
C ALA A 23 -9.41 11.51 20.86
N GLU A 24 -8.87 11.19 19.69
CA GLU A 24 -8.33 12.18 18.73
C GLU A 24 -9.43 13.15 18.24
N GLY A 25 -10.70 12.73 18.24
CA GLY A 25 -11.86 13.56 17.88
C GLY A 25 -12.43 14.43 19.00
N ARG A 26 -11.93 14.35 20.25
CA ARG A 26 -12.46 15.09 21.40
C ARG A 26 -11.37 15.52 22.39
N ARG A 27 -10.44 16.39 21.96
CA ARG A 27 -9.70 17.25 22.91
C ARG A 27 -9.88 18.73 22.57
N ARG A 28 -10.88 19.32 23.23
CA ARG A 28 -10.90 20.75 23.58
C ARG A 28 -9.76 21.01 24.56
N GLY A 29 -8.70 21.67 24.09
CA GLY A 29 -7.71 22.31 24.97
C GLY A 29 -8.36 23.46 25.74
N ARG A 30 -8.20 23.49 27.06
CA ARG A 30 -8.58 24.63 27.91
C ARG A 30 -7.46 25.68 27.92
N CYS A 31 -7.91 26.93 27.74
CA CYS A 31 -7.44 28.19 28.33
C CYS A 31 -6.01 28.69 28.05
N LEU A 32 -5.93 29.67 27.15
CA LEU A 32 -4.99 30.79 27.25
C LEU A 32 -5.75 32.07 27.66
N PRO A 33 -5.12 33.01 28.39
CA PRO A 33 -5.82 34.04 29.14
C PRO A 33 -6.31 35.20 28.27
N ARG A 34 -7.40 35.83 28.73
CA ARG A 34 -7.98 37.06 28.17
C ARG A 34 -6.97 38.22 28.17
N PRO A 35 -6.96 39.03 27.10
CA PRO A 35 -6.88 40.48 27.23
C PRO A 35 -8.27 41.09 27.01
N ARG A 36 -8.71 41.91 27.96
CA ARG A 36 -9.85 42.81 27.77
C ARG A 36 -9.40 43.96 26.85
N LEU A 37 -9.95 44.06 25.65
CA LEU A 37 -9.90 45.30 24.86
C LEU A 37 -11.23 45.51 24.13
N ARG A 38 -11.87 46.61 24.52
CA ARG A 38 -13.07 47.21 23.94
C ARG A 38 -12.72 47.82 22.56
N ARG A 39 -13.71 47.73 21.65
CA ARG A 39 -14.09 48.66 20.55
C ARG A 39 -13.99 48.08 19.13
N ARG A 40 -15.20 47.77 18.61
CA ARG A 40 -15.77 48.11 17.29
C ARG A 40 -14.83 48.13 16.07
N GLY A 41 -15.15 47.25 15.11
CA GLY A 41 -14.86 47.45 13.70
C GLY A 41 -13.97 46.37 13.09
N LEU A 42 -14.43 45.81 11.96
CA LEU A 42 -13.70 44.95 11.01
C LEU A 42 -13.53 43.47 11.39
N VAL A 43 -14.60 42.69 11.21
CA VAL A 43 -14.51 41.25 10.96
C VAL A 43 -15.39 40.90 9.76
N ALA A 44 -14.78 40.89 8.57
CA ALA A 44 -15.34 40.23 7.39
C ALA A 44 -14.27 39.62 6.47
N GLY A 45 -12.96 39.89 6.68
CA GLY A 45 -11.90 39.41 5.78
C GLY A 45 -11.11 38.18 6.26
N ALA A 46 -11.06 37.89 7.56
CA ALA A 46 -10.11 36.90 8.11
C ALA A 46 -10.66 35.47 8.23
N ILE A 47 -11.98 35.26 8.13
CA ILE A 47 -12.58 33.92 8.26
C ILE A 47 -12.48 33.13 6.96
N ALA A 48 -12.43 33.80 5.80
CA ALA A 48 -12.27 33.11 4.51
C ALA A 48 -10.87 32.51 4.31
N ALA A 49 -9.83 33.03 4.96
CA ALA A 49 -8.46 32.53 4.82
C ALA A 49 -8.16 31.31 5.72
N LEU A 50 -8.90 31.10 6.81
CA LEU A 50 -8.66 30.00 7.77
C LEU A 50 -9.44 28.72 7.46
N VAL A 51 -10.46 28.77 6.59
CA VAL A 51 -11.25 27.60 6.18
C VAL A 51 -10.59 26.81 5.04
N LEU A 52 -9.66 27.43 4.29
CA LEU A 52 -9.00 26.80 3.14
C LEU A 52 -7.71 26.03 3.49
N VAL A 53 -7.18 26.19 4.70
CA VAL A 53 -5.90 25.59 5.11
C VAL A 53 -6.03 24.19 5.79
N PRO A 54 -7.12 23.79 6.49
CA PRO A 54 -7.12 22.51 7.21
C PRO A 54 -7.12 21.27 6.29
N THR A 55 -7.68 21.37 5.09
CA THR A 55 -7.79 20.23 4.15
C THR A 55 -6.48 19.92 3.43
N ALA A 56 -5.60 20.90 3.23
CA ALA A 56 -4.31 20.70 2.56
C ALA A 56 -3.26 20.04 3.48
N VAL A 57 -3.36 20.22 4.80
CA VAL A 57 -2.45 19.61 5.77
C VAL A 57 -2.87 18.18 6.13
N ALA A 58 -4.18 17.93 6.29
CA ALA A 58 -4.70 16.59 6.58
C ALA A 58 -4.48 15.59 5.42
N THR A 59 -4.47 16.06 4.18
CA THR A 59 -4.16 15.21 3.01
C THR A 59 -2.66 14.90 2.88
N ARG A 60 -1.77 15.77 3.39
CA ARG A 60 -0.32 15.50 3.37
C ARG A 60 0.08 14.36 4.30
N GLU A 61 -0.53 14.24 5.47
CA GLU A 61 -0.24 13.12 6.39
C GLU A 61 -0.84 11.79 5.89
N ALA A 62 -1.93 11.85 5.11
CA ALA A 62 -2.58 10.66 4.58
C ALA A 62 -1.81 9.99 3.42
N ILE A 63 -0.93 10.72 2.72
CA ILE A 63 -0.22 10.20 1.54
C ILE A 63 1.09 9.49 1.93
N TRP A 64 1.75 9.89 3.03
CA TRP A 64 3.01 9.27 3.43
C TRP A 64 2.79 7.89 4.03
N ALA A 65 3.48 6.88 3.48
CA ALA A 65 3.56 5.57 4.10
C ALA A 65 4.77 5.53 5.04
N PRO A 66 4.64 5.00 6.26
CA PRO A 66 5.81 4.72 7.08
C PRO A 66 6.73 3.78 6.32
N ASP A 67 8.03 4.03 6.40
CA ASP A 67 9.01 3.10 5.86
C ASP A 67 8.79 1.73 6.52
N PRO A 68 8.59 0.67 5.74
CA PRO A 68 8.49 -0.66 6.33
C PRO A 68 9.82 -0.97 7.02
N PRO A 69 9.83 -1.61 8.21
CA PRO A 69 11.04 -1.80 9.00
C PRO A 69 12.12 -2.51 8.17
N PRO A 70 13.37 -2.02 8.17
CA PRO A 70 14.40 -2.49 7.26
C PRO A 70 14.60 -4.01 7.40
N MET A 71 14.85 -4.70 6.29
CA MET A 71 15.13 -6.14 6.38
C MET A 71 16.47 -6.33 7.12
N PRO A 72 16.52 -7.20 8.15
CA PRO A 72 17.76 -7.53 8.86
C PRO A 72 18.86 -7.92 7.87
N ALA A 73 20.08 -7.41 8.07
CA ALA A 73 21.19 -7.62 7.15
C ALA A 73 21.48 -9.12 6.92
N GLN A 74 21.22 -9.96 7.92
CA GLN A 74 21.40 -11.42 7.86
C GLN A 74 20.40 -12.12 6.92
N LEU A 75 19.25 -11.50 6.64
CA LEU A 75 18.22 -12.02 5.73
C LEU A 75 18.38 -11.48 4.31
N ARG A 76 19.32 -10.56 4.07
CA ARG A 76 19.60 -10.03 2.74
C ARG A 76 20.51 -11.01 1.98
N PRO A 77 20.21 -11.35 0.71
CA PRO A 77 21.15 -12.10 -0.11
C PRO A 77 22.46 -11.33 -0.27
N ARG A 78 23.59 -12.06 -0.30
CA ARG A 78 24.93 -11.46 -0.45
C ARG A 78 25.10 -10.63 -1.72
N ASP A 79 24.35 -10.97 -2.78
CA ASP A 79 24.39 -10.30 -4.08
C ASP A 79 23.19 -9.36 -4.30
N ALA A 80 22.60 -8.83 -3.22
CA ALA A 80 21.48 -7.90 -3.33
C ALA A 80 21.94 -6.58 -3.97
N VAL A 81 21.30 -6.20 -5.08
CA VAL A 81 21.55 -4.91 -5.73
C VAL A 81 20.92 -3.80 -4.87
N VAL A 82 21.73 -2.87 -4.38
CA VAL A 82 21.23 -1.72 -3.64
C VAL A 82 20.90 -0.59 -4.64
N PRO A 83 19.71 0.01 -4.60
CA PRO A 83 19.37 1.13 -5.47
C PRO A 83 20.26 2.34 -5.12
N GLY A 84 20.71 3.06 -6.14
CA GLY A 84 21.46 4.31 -5.95
C GLY A 84 20.59 5.43 -5.37
N ALA A 85 19.28 5.36 -5.60
CA ALA A 85 18.28 6.19 -4.95
C ALA A 85 16.93 5.44 -4.85
N ALA A 86 16.28 5.53 -3.69
CA ALA A 86 14.89 5.14 -3.50
C ALA A 86 14.07 6.38 -3.16
N GLY A 87 12.87 6.49 -3.75
CA GLY A 87 11.93 7.55 -3.42
C GLY A 87 11.24 7.29 -2.07
N THR A 88 10.64 8.32 -1.50
CA THR A 88 9.83 8.18 -0.28
C THR A 88 8.57 7.36 -0.59
N PRO A 89 8.25 6.33 0.22
CA PRO A 89 7.06 5.54 0.00
C PRO A 89 5.78 6.34 0.26
N VAL A 90 4.80 6.15 -0.63
CA VAL A 90 3.50 6.82 -0.56
C VAL A 90 2.37 5.80 -0.62
N TRP A 91 1.27 6.06 0.06
CA TRP A 91 0.04 5.29 -0.07
C TRP A 91 -0.56 5.50 -1.45
N VAL A 92 -0.82 4.40 -2.15
CA VAL A 92 -1.38 4.38 -3.52
C VAL A 92 -2.75 3.71 -3.60
N GLY A 93 -3.20 3.08 -2.52
CA GLY A 93 -4.53 2.51 -2.40
C GLY A 93 -4.83 2.02 -0.99
N SER A 94 -6.11 1.91 -0.68
CA SER A 94 -6.63 1.28 0.53
C SER A 94 -8.05 0.79 0.29
N GLY A 95 -8.49 -0.19 1.06
CA GLY A 95 -9.85 -0.69 0.98
C GLY A 95 -10.09 -1.83 1.96
N THR A 96 -11.17 -2.57 1.72
CA THR A 96 -11.51 -3.79 2.43
C THR A 96 -11.82 -4.86 1.41
N GLU A 97 -11.21 -6.03 1.54
CA GLU A 97 -11.46 -7.18 0.67
C GLU A 97 -11.79 -8.40 1.52
N SER A 98 -12.90 -9.06 1.23
CA SER A 98 -13.40 -10.20 2.02
C SER A 98 -13.47 -9.92 3.54
N GLY A 99 -13.82 -8.67 3.90
CA GLY A 99 -13.89 -8.22 5.31
C GLY A 99 -12.55 -7.85 5.95
N VAL A 100 -11.43 -7.95 5.23
CA VAL A 100 -10.09 -7.61 5.74
C VAL A 100 -9.64 -6.26 5.16
N ALA A 101 -9.33 -5.31 6.04
CA ALA A 101 -8.79 -4.01 5.63
C ALA A 101 -7.40 -4.16 4.99
N TRP A 102 -7.07 -3.33 4.01
CA TRP A 102 -5.76 -3.31 3.39
C TRP A 102 -5.32 -1.89 3.03
N ARG A 103 -4.00 -1.69 3.00
CA ARG A 103 -3.36 -0.49 2.45
C ARG A 103 -2.17 -0.91 1.58
N LEU A 104 -2.00 -0.23 0.45
CA LEU A 104 -0.91 -0.48 -0.49
C LEU A 104 -0.05 0.78 -0.58
N SER A 105 1.24 0.64 -0.30
CA SER A 105 2.22 1.69 -0.56
C SER A 105 3.09 1.37 -1.77
N ALA A 106 3.58 2.42 -2.42
CA ALA A 106 4.50 2.33 -3.53
C ALA A 106 5.69 3.26 -3.34
N THR A 107 6.84 2.84 -3.86
CA THR A 107 8.06 3.65 -3.93
C THR A 107 8.77 3.41 -5.26
N THR A 108 9.46 4.43 -5.75
CA THR A 108 10.28 4.32 -6.96
C THR A 108 11.71 3.93 -6.60
N CYS A 109 12.25 2.92 -7.26
CA CYS A 109 13.63 2.47 -7.10
C CYS A 109 14.43 2.76 -8.38
N ARG A 110 15.58 3.42 -8.26
CA ARG A 110 16.47 3.70 -9.39
C ARG A 110 17.77 2.90 -9.27
N TYR A 111 18.03 2.08 -10.28
CA TYR A 111 19.22 1.24 -10.43
C TYR A 111 19.96 1.67 -11.71
N GLY A 112 20.79 2.71 -11.61
CA GLY A 112 21.37 3.35 -12.78
C GLY A 112 20.28 3.90 -13.70
N THR A 113 20.20 3.39 -14.93
CA THR A 113 19.18 3.76 -15.93
C THR A 113 17.87 2.98 -15.79
N VAL A 114 17.81 1.97 -14.92
CA VAL A 114 16.63 1.12 -14.74
C VAL A 114 15.77 1.64 -13.59
N GLN A 115 14.49 1.88 -13.88
CA GLN A 115 13.49 2.27 -12.88
C GLN A 115 12.54 1.10 -12.58
N ALA A 116 12.39 0.78 -11.30
CA ALA A 116 11.42 -0.19 -10.80
C ALA A 116 10.44 0.50 -9.84
N VAL A 117 9.28 -0.14 -9.63
CA VAL A 117 8.30 0.29 -8.63
C VAL A 117 8.26 -0.77 -7.54
N GLY A 118 8.69 -0.41 -6.34
CA GLY A 118 8.47 -1.22 -5.16
C GLY A 118 7.04 -1.05 -4.66
N LEU A 119 6.42 -2.16 -4.26
CA LEU A 119 5.08 -2.16 -3.65
C LEU A 119 5.10 -2.95 -2.36
N PHE A 120 4.36 -2.46 -1.37
CA PHE A 120 4.20 -3.11 -0.08
C PHE A 120 2.73 -3.09 0.36
N LEU A 121 2.16 -4.28 0.54
CA LEU A 121 0.82 -4.48 1.06
C LEU A 121 0.88 -4.58 2.59
N THR A 122 -0.03 -3.87 3.25
CA THR A 122 -0.26 -3.93 4.70
C THR A 122 -1.69 -4.39 4.97
N VAL A 123 -1.84 -5.39 5.84
CA VAL A 123 -3.13 -5.94 6.31
C VAL A 123 -3.11 -6.07 7.84
N PRO A 124 -4.25 -6.17 8.54
CA PRO A 124 -4.28 -6.45 9.97
C PRO A 124 -3.43 -7.67 10.32
N GLY A 125 -2.38 -7.48 11.12
CA GLY A 125 -1.50 -8.55 11.57
C GLY A 125 -0.29 -8.85 10.66
N GLY A 126 -0.12 -8.17 9.53
CA GLY A 126 1.05 -8.41 8.68
C GLY A 126 1.16 -7.56 7.43
N GLY A 127 2.07 -7.97 6.55
CA GLY A 127 2.30 -7.30 5.29
C GLY A 127 3.48 -7.88 4.54
N ALA A 128 3.48 -7.69 3.22
CA ALA A 128 4.55 -8.15 2.38
C ALA A 128 4.65 -7.33 1.10
N GLY A 129 5.80 -7.43 0.45
CA GLY A 129 6.08 -6.67 -0.74
C GLY A 129 7.49 -6.88 -1.28
N ALA A 130 7.77 -6.14 -2.33
CA ALA A 130 9.05 -6.04 -3.01
C ALA A 130 9.46 -4.60 -2.79
N ARG A 131 10.39 -4.44 -1.86
CA ARG A 131 10.92 -3.15 -1.48
C ARG A 131 12.10 -2.80 -2.38
N CYS A 132 12.44 -1.52 -2.45
CA CYS A 132 13.62 -1.08 -3.18
C CYS A 132 14.93 -1.64 -2.61
N ASP A 133 14.99 -1.94 -1.32
CA ASP A 133 16.16 -2.54 -0.66
C ASP A 133 16.23 -4.08 -0.74
N VAL A 134 15.14 -4.74 -1.16
CA VAL A 134 15.00 -6.21 -1.20
C VAL A 134 15.03 -6.74 -2.65
N ALA A 135 15.83 -6.08 -3.47
CA ALA A 135 16.08 -6.37 -4.88
C ALA A 135 16.48 -7.82 -5.20
N ALA A 136 16.79 -8.64 -4.21
CA ALA A 136 17.06 -10.05 -4.42
C ALA A 136 16.18 -10.87 -3.46
N ARG A 137 15.17 -11.56 -3.99
CA ARG A 137 14.77 -12.86 -3.40
C ARG A 137 15.54 -14.02 -4.04
N ARG A 138 16.33 -13.73 -5.08
CA ARG A 138 17.21 -14.67 -5.78
C ARG A 138 18.60 -14.06 -5.93
N PRO A 139 19.69 -14.80 -5.63
CA PRO A 139 21.05 -14.40 -6.01
C PRO A 139 21.10 -14.06 -7.51
N GLY A 140 21.87 -13.03 -7.89
CA GLY A 140 22.01 -12.61 -9.30
C GLY A 140 20.82 -11.86 -9.91
N SER A 141 19.93 -11.30 -9.09
CA SER A 141 18.79 -10.49 -9.59
C SER A 141 19.27 -9.20 -10.26
N LEU A 142 19.21 -9.12 -11.59
CA LEU A 142 19.56 -7.92 -12.34
C LEU A 142 18.48 -6.83 -12.21
N PRO A 143 18.84 -5.53 -12.24
CA PRO A 143 17.88 -4.42 -12.20
C PRO A 143 16.68 -4.56 -13.15
N GLN A 144 16.90 -5.08 -14.36
CA GLN A 144 15.86 -5.28 -15.37
C GLN A 144 14.80 -6.28 -14.90
N ALA A 145 15.22 -7.37 -14.25
CA ALA A 145 14.31 -8.38 -13.69
C ALA A 145 13.47 -7.82 -12.53
N LEU A 146 13.95 -6.77 -11.87
CA LEU A 146 13.18 -6.08 -10.82
C LEU A 146 12.17 -5.12 -11.40
N ALA A 147 12.51 -4.45 -12.50
CA ALA A 147 11.58 -3.59 -13.23
C ALA A 147 10.43 -4.36 -13.90
N THR A 148 10.60 -5.65 -14.19
CA THR A 148 9.55 -6.55 -14.69
C THR A 148 8.70 -7.19 -13.60
N ARG A 149 9.12 -7.13 -12.32
CA ARG A 149 8.34 -7.67 -11.20
C ARG A 149 7.21 -6.71 -10.82
N ARG A 150 6.14 -6.72 -11.62
CA ARG A 150 4.98 -5.84 -11.46
C ARG A 150 3.93 -6.40 -10.52
N VAL A 151 3.86 -7.73 -10.39
CA VAL A 151 2.86 -8.45 -9.60
C VAL A 151 3.53 -9.21 -8.46
N GLN A 152 2.86 -9.27 -7.32
CA GLN A 152 3.32 -9.90 -6.10
C GLN A 152 2.20 -10.66 -5.42
N THR A 153 2.60 -11.67 -4.65
CA THR A 153 1.71 -12.50 -3.86
C THR A 153 2.15 -12.54 -2.40
N TYR A 154 1.17 -12.64 -1.51
CA TYR A 154 1.38 -12.76 -0.07
C TYR A 154 0.31 -13.67 0.52
N PHE A 155 0.71 -14.72 1.23
CA PHE A 155 -0.23 -15.50 2.02
C PHE A 155 -0.23 -14.97 3.45
N ASP A 156 -1.40 -14.54 3.92
CA ASP A 156 -1.61 -14.12 5.30
C ASP A 156 -2.09 -15.31 6.15
N PRO A 157 -1.26 -15.88 7.04
CA PRO A 157 -1.63 -17.05 7.81
C PRO A 157 -2.73 -16.77 8.84
N LEU A 158 -2.94 -15.51 9.24
CA LEU A 158 -3.97 -15.15 10.22
C LEU A 158 -5.37 -15.18 9.61
N SER A 159 -5.54 -14.57 8.42
CA SER A 159 -6.82 -14.60 7.70
C SER A 159 -7.00 -15.84 6.81
N GLY A 160 -5.93 -16.60 6.56
CA GLY A 160 -5.95 -17.73 5.62
C GLY A 160 -6.14 -17.30 4.16
N MET A 161 -5.86 -16.04 3.84
CA MET A 161 -6.08 -15.45 2.52
C MET A 161 -4.77 -15.31 1.74
N THR A 162 -4.83 -15.54 0.44
CA THR A 162 -3.76 -15.16 -0.49
C THR A 162 -4.09 -13.83 -1.13
N TRP A 163 -3.21 -12.85 -0.95
CA TRP A 163 -3.29 -11.55 -1.57
C TRP A 163 -2.47 -11.50 -2.83
N ALA A 164 -3.05 -11.03 -3.93
CA ALA A 164 -2.35 -10.70 -5.16
C ALA A 164 -2.48 -9.19 -5.41
N PHE A 165 -1.36 -8.54 -5.70
CA PHE A 165 -1.34 -7.08 -5.89
C PHE A 165 -0.23 -6.69 -6.85
N GLY A 166 -0.38 -5.54 -7.51
CA GLY A 166 0.61 -5.13 -8.50
C GLY A 166 0.44 -3.73 -9.06
N ALA A 167 1.48 -3.30 -9.77
CA ALA A 167 1.61 -2.01 -10.45
C ALA A 167 1.43 -2.21 -11.96
N LEU A 168 0.50 -1.49 -12.55
CA LEU A 168 0.03 -1.70 -13.91
C LEU A 168 0.28 -0.47 -14.80
N PRO A 169 0.41 -0.66 -16.12
CA PRO A 169 0.43 0.44 -17.08
C PRO A 169 -0.82 1.32 -16.96
N ALA A 170 -0.68 2.59 -17.34
CA ALA A 170 -1.77 3.58 -17.24
C ALA A 170 -3.04 3.21 -18.03
N ARG A 171 -2.88 2.38 -19.07
CA ARG A 171 -3.96 1.91 -19.93
C ARG A 171 -4.70 0.69 -19.37
N ALA A 172 -4.23 0.05 -18.30
CA ALA A 172 -4.92 -1.10 -17.72
C ALA A 172 -6.30 -0.71 -17.15
N ARG A 173 -7.31 -1.55 -17.37
CA ARG A 173 -8.72 -1.26 -17.04
C ARG A 173 -9.42 -2.45 -16.45
N THR A 174 -8.98 -3.64 -16.82
CA THR A 174 -9.40 -4.90 -16.20
C THR A 174 -8.16 -5.71 -15.89
N VAL A 175 -8.23 -6.48 -14.82
CA VAL A 175 -7.20 -7.45 -14.45
C VAL A 175 -7.87 -8.78 -14.20
N SER A 176 -7.36 -9.85 -14.82
CA SER A 176 -7.73 -11.23 -14.54
C SER A 176 -6.60 -11.89 -13.77
N VAL A 177 -6.92 -12.45 -12.60
CA VAL A 177 -5.96 -13.15 -11.74
C VAL A 177 -6.34 -14.62 -11.70
N THR A 178 -5.54 -15.45 -12.37
CA THR A 178 -5.71 -16.90 -12.38
C THR A 178 -4.82 -17.54 -11.32
N SER A 179 -5.45 -18.27 -10.41
CA SER A 179 -4.79 -18.90 -9.27
C SER A 179 -5.26 -20.34 -9.05
N ARG A 180 -4.41 -21.13 -8.39
CA ARG A 180 -4.69 -22.53 -8.02
C ARG A 180 -4.46 -22.72 -6.52
N PRO A 181 -5.24 -23.58 -5.83
CA PRO A 181 -4.96 -23.92 -4.44
C PRO A 181 -3.55 -24.54 -4.28
N TYR A 182 -2.88 -24.25 -3.16
CA TYR A 182 -1.72 -25.03 -2.76
C TYR A 182 -2.10 -26.50 -2.56
N GLY A 183 -1.27 -27.42 -3.05
CA GLY A 183 -1.57 -28.86 -3.01
C GLY A 183 -2.36 -29.40 -4.20
N GLY A 184 -2.70 -28.54 -5.17
CA GLY A 184 -3.39 -28.95 -6.40
C GLY A 184 -4.90 -28.67 -6.37
N GLY A 185 -5.53 -28.79 -7.53
CA GLY A 185 -6.96 -28.48 -7.71
C GLY A 185 -7.23 -27.58 -8.92
N PRO A 186 -8.51 -27.30 -9.22
CA PRO A 186 -8.89 -26.51 -10.38
C PRO A 186 -8.40 -25.06 -10.24
N ALA A 187 -7.96 -24.50 -11.36
CA ALA A 187 -7.69 -23.08 -11.45
C ALA A 187 -8.98 -22.27 -11.32
N ARG A 188 -8.87 -21.09 -10.72
CA ARG A 188 -9.94 -20.09 -10.65
C ARG A 188 -9.39 -18.77 -11.16
N SER A 189 -10.22 -18.04 -11.90
CA SER A 189 -9.91 -16.68 -12.36
C SER A 189 -10.82 -15.68 -11.68
N ASP A 190 -10.22 -14.67 -11.05
CA ASP A 190 -10.94 -13.55 -10.43
C ASP A 190 -10.65 -12.28 -11.23
N ARG A 191 -11.70 -11.53 -11.57
CA ARG A 191 -11.59 -10.28 -12.33
C ARG A 191 -11.71 -9.10 -11.38
N VAL A 192 -10.78 -8.16 -11.47
CA VAL A 192 -10.76 -6.95 -10.65
C VAL A 192 -10.55 -5.70 -11.50
N THR A 193 -11.12 -4.59 -11.02
CA THR A 193 -10.93 -3.27 -11.62
C THR A 193 -9.74 -2.59 -10.94
N PRO A 194 -8.65 -2.29 -11.66
CA PRO A 194 -7.50 -1.62 -11.09
C PRO A 194 -7.82 -0.16 -10.75
N GLY A 195 -7.36 0.31 -9.61
CA GLY A 195 -7.47 1.71 -9.17
C GLY A 195 -6.42 2.60 -9.84
N ALA A 196 -6.81 3.82 -10.17
CA ALA A 196 -5.85 4.84 -10.60
C ALA A 196 -5.13 5.42 -9.38
N VAL A 197 -3.80 5.56 -9.45
CA VAL A 197 -3.04 6.22 -8.40
C VAL A 197 -3.28 7.72 -8.48
N ALA A 198 -3.58 8.35 -7.34
CA ALA A 198 -3.85 9.78 -7.27
C ALA A 198 -2.66 10.60 -7.81
N PRO A 199 -2.87 11.65 -8.62
CA PRO A 199 -1.79 12.45 -9.19
C PRO A 199 -0.80 13.00 -8.15
N ALA A 200 -1.29 13.37 -6.96
CA ALA A 200 -0.44 13.84 -5.87
C ALA A 200 0.53 12.74 -5.37
N ALA A 201 0.07 11.50 -5.24
CA ALA A 201 0.92 10.36 -4.88
C ALA A 201 1.91 10.02 -5.99
N VAL A 202 1.51 10.16 -7.27
CA VAL A 202 2.41 9.98 -8.41
C VAL A 202 3.58 10.98 -8.34
N VAL A 203 3.29 12.25 -8.12
CA VAL A 203 4.31 13.30 -8.02
C VAL A 203 5.20 13.08 -6.80
N GLN A 204 4.62 12.83 -5.62
CA GLN A 204 5.38 12.68 -4.38
C GLN A 204 6.25 11.42 -4.36
N GLY A 205 5.71 10.27 -4.77
CA GLY A 205 6.43 9.01 -4.86
C GLY A 205 7.34 8.88 -6.09
N HIS A 206 7.39 9.92 -6.94
CA HIS A 206 8.09 9.92 -8.23
C HIS A 206 7.71 8.73 -9.11
N LEU A 207 6.45 8.28 -9.01
CA LEU A 207 5.93 7.10 -9.68
C LEU A 207 5.69 7.40 -11.17
N PRO A 208 5.58 6.36 -12.03
CA PRO A 208 5.20 6.56 -13.42
C PRO A 208 3.86 7.28 -13.57
N ALA A 209 3.78 8.21 -14.53
CA ALA A 209 2.55 8.95 -14.80
C ALA A 209 1.40 8.00 -15.18
N GLY A 210 0.23 8.25 -14.59
CA GLY A 210 -0.98 7.46 -14.82
C GLY A 210 -0.91 6.03 -14.27
N LEU A 211 0.07 5.69 -13.43
CA LEU A 211 0.19 4.38 -12.80
C LEU A 211 -1.15 3.91 -12.24
N ARG A 212 -1.45 2.62 -12.44
CA ARG A 212 -2.59 1.96 -11.83
C ARG A 212 -2.13 0.85 -10.92
N VAL A 213 -2.94 0.50 -9.95
CA VAL A 213 -2.67 -0.59 -9.01
C VAL A 213 -3.88 -1.49 -8.88
N PHE A 214 -3.65 -2.76 -8.54
CA PHE A 214 -4.73 -3.65 -8.13
C PHE A 214 -4.34 -4.38 -6.86
N VAL A 215 -5.35 -4.78 -6.09
CA VAL A 215 -5.27 -5.66 -4.93
C VAL A 215 -6.47 -6.58 -5.00
N VAL A 216 -6.26 -7.88 -4.77
CA VAL A 216 -7.33 -8.87 -4.66
C VAL A 216 -6.99 -9.85 -3.55
N ALA A 217 -8.00 -10.21 -2.74
CA ALA A 217 -7.90 -11.28 -1.76
C ALA A 217 -8.53 -12.56 -2.34
N LEU A 218 -7.77 -13.65 -2.30
CA LEU A 218 -8.14 -14.95 -2.82
C LEU A 218 -8.28 -15.91 -1.64
N ALA A 219 -9.42 -16.59 -1.54
CA ALA A 219 -9.69 -17.49 -0.42
C ALA A 219 -8.73 -18.68 -0.40
N GLY A 220 -8.16 -18.95 0.79
CA GLY A 220 -7.22 -20.03 1.03
C GLY A 220 -5.80 -19.74 0.58
N GLY A 221 -4.91 -20.69 0.87
CA GLY A 221 -3.56 -20.70 0.33
C GLY A 221 -3.57 -21.02 -1.17
N ARG A 222 -3.14 -20.06 -2.00
CA ARG A 222 -3.19 -20.15 -3.45
C ARG A 222 -1.89 -19.72 -4.09
N ASP A 223 -1.52 -20.41 -5.16
CA ASP A 223 -0.48 -20.00 -6.09
C ASP A 223 -1.11 -19.18 -7.23
N VAL A 224 -0.57 -18.00 -7.51
CA VAL A 224 -1.03 -17.14 -8.61
C VAL A 224 -0.19 -17.47 -9.84
N ALA A 225 -0.77 -18.25 -10.72
CA ALA A 225 -0.10 -18.76 -11.90
C ALA A 225 0.01 -17.69 -12.99
N HIS A 226 -1.05 -16.91 -13.19
CA HIS A 226 -1.15 -15.98 -14.31
C HIS A 226 -1.93 -14.72 -13.92
N VAL A 227 -1.45 -13.56 -14.37
CA VAL A 227 -2.16 -12.29 -14.27
C VAL A 227 -2.13 -11.61 -15.63
N GLU A 228 -3.30 -11.25 -16.12
CA GLU A 228 -3.46 -10.52 -17.37
C GLU A 228 -4.14 -9.18 -17.09
N ALA A 229 -3.62 -8.08 -17.63
CA ALA A 229 -4.27 -6.80 -17.60
C ALA A 229 -4.62 -6.35 -19.03
N ALA A 230 -5.85 -5.88 -19.23
CA ALA A 230 -6.34 -5.41 -20.52
C ALA A 230 -6.81 -3.95 -20.47
N ASP A 231 -6.78 -3.27 -21.61
CA ASP A 231 -7.30 -1.90 -21.79
C ASP A 231 -8.83 -1.87 -21.99
N ASP A 232 -9.39 -0.68 -22.23
CA ASP A 232 -10.84 -0.47 -22.45
C ASP A 232 -11.35 -1.20 -23.72
N ALA A 233 -10.47 -1.52 -24.67
CA ALA A 233 -10.80 -2.27 -25.88
C ALA A 233 -10.61 -3.78 -25.70
N GLY A 234 -10.25 -4.24 -24.49
CA GLY A 234 -9.98 -5.64 -24.19
C GLY A 234 -8.63 -6.14 -24.71
N ARG A 235 -7.73 -5.25 -25.14
CA ARG A 235 -6.39 -5.65 -25.58
C ARG A 235 -5.47 -5.82 -24.37
N THR A 236 -4.73 -6.91 -24.33
CA THR A 236 -3.72 -7.17 -23.30
C THR A 236 -2.64 -6.09 -23.32
N VAL A 237 -2.35 -5.50 -22.17
CA VAL A 237 -1.30 -4.47 -21.96
C VAL A 237 -0.22 -4.91 -20.99
N LEU A 238 -0.43 -6.03 -20.30
CA LEU A 238 0.53 -6.67 -19.42
C LEU A 238 0.11 -8.12 -19.22
N THR A 239 1.06 -9.03 -19.35
CA THR A 239 0.90 -10.44 -18.99
C THR A 239 1.97 -10.81 -17.98
N CYS A 240 1.58 -11.51 -16.93
CA CYS A 240 2.51 -11.98 -15.90
C CYS A 240 2.30 -13.46 -15.60
N ASP A 241 3.35 -14.27 -15.79
CA ASP A 241 3.38 -15.69 -15.44
C ASP A 241 4.29 -15.92 -14.24
N ALA A 242 3.76 -16.54 -13.19
CA ALA A 242 4.46 -16.81 -11.93
C ALA A 242 5.23 -15.56 -11.39
N GLY A 243 4.63 -14.38 -11.53
CA GLY A 243 5.19 -13.10 -11.08
C GLY A 243 6.24 -12.46 -12.00
N ARG A 244 6.57 -13.06 -13.15
CA ARG A 244 7.38 -12.44 -14.21
C ARG A 244 6.47 -11.83 -15.24
N CYS A 245 6.67 -10.55 -15.57
CA CYS A 245 5.79 -9.86 -16.48
C CYS A 245 6.48 -9.47 -17.78
N ASP A 246 5.80 -9.78 -18.88
CA ASP A 246 6.14 -9.38 -20.23
C ASP A 246 5.15 -8.30 -20.69
N ARG A 247 5.64 -7.41 -21.55
CA ARG A 247 4.83 -6.32 -22.14
C ARG A 247 4.16 -6.77 -23.41
#